data_AF-A0A959GX25-F1
#
_entry.id   AF-A0A959GX25-F1
#
_cell.length_a   1.000
_cell.length_b   1.000
_cell.length_c   1.000
_cell.angle_alpha   90.00
_cell.angle_beta   90.00
_cell.angle_gamma   90.00
#
_symmetry.space_group_name_H-M   'P 1'
#
loop_
_entity.id
_entity.type
_entity.pdbx_description
1 polymer ?
#
loop_
_entity_poly.entity_id
_entity_poly.type
_entity_poly.pdbx_seq_one_letter_code
_entity_poly.pdbx_strand_id
1 'polypeptide(L)'
;MKKTTVIPTILIALASLFAFNATAQDTVSFQDFLGQFPTVTLPYTFNAQELQGQLENRTAAKATRLGWEFYQFLPELERSAEFSSMPVYPEPVAKFETEDNIAVLYNIARGFSRGTKTYSISVFDKKGNYIGTHFIAGATPNAITVATIDEHLNADVKEFKVNWANDYRQSGAKDNKVTGLTLTDMQTLDLVTPGNPDQIEWVSRTLPQQDASADLAKMK
;
A
#
# COMPACT_ATOMS: atom_id res chain seq x y z
N MET A 1 -62.72 45.13 11.42
CA MET A 1 -61.68 44.53 12.29
C MET A 1 -61.07 43.33 11.56
N LYS A 2 -59.73 43.31 11.47
CA LYS A 2 -58.78 42.17 11.31
C LYS A 2 -59.14 41.11 10.26
N LYS A 3 -58.66 41.26 9.01
CA LYS A 3 -57.38 40.74 8.44
C LYS A 3 -57.30 39.20 8.37
N THR A 4 -57.51 38.71 7.16
CA THR A 4 -57.21 37.37 6.63
C THR A 4 -55.72 37.08 6.69
N THR A 5 -55.32 35.85 6.99
CA THR A 5 -54.00 35.33 6.64
C THR A 5 -54.07 33.81 6.45
N VAL A 6 -53.96 33.37 5.21
CA VAL A 6 -53.70 31.97 4.83
C VAL A 6 -52.19 31.88 4.62
N ILE A 7 -51.53 30.98 5.36
CA ILE A 7 -50.12 30.67 5.20
C ILE A 7 -50.03 29.50 4.21
N PRO A 8 -49.36 29.63 3.05
CA PRO A 8 -48.92 28.46 2.31
C PRO A 8 -47.57 28.02 2.88
N THR A 9 -47.51 26.78 3.38
CA THR A 9 -46.27 26.12 3.79
C THR A 9 -45.43 25.84 2.55
N ILE A 10 -44.40 26.66 2.31
CA ILE A 10 -43.40 26.41 1.28
C ILE A 10 -42.42 25.38 1.82
N LEU A 11 -42.53 24.14 1.33
CA LEU A 11 -41.48 23.12 1.46
C LEU A 11 -40.29 23.55 0.59
N ILE A 12 -39.28 24.15 1.21
CA ILE A 12 -37.99 24.41 0.56
C ILE A 12 -37.24 23.07 0.54
N ALA A 13 -37.34 22.34 -0.57
CA ALA A 13 -36.37 21.30 -0.89
C ALA A 13 -35.03 21.99 -1.15
N LEU A 14 -34.09 21.84 -0.23
CA LEU A 14 -32.71 22.28 -0.41
C LEU A 14 -32.05 21.36 -1.45
N ALA A 15 -32.25 21.65 -2.73
CA ALA A 15 -31.42 21.09 -3.79
C ALA A 15 -30.03 21.72 -3.65
N SER A 16 -29.13 21.05 -2.92
CA SER A 16 -27.72 21.38 -2.89
C SER A 16 -27.16 21.21 -4.30
N LEU A 17 -26.97 22.35 -4.97
CA LEU A 17 -26.21 22.52 -6.20
C LEU A 17 -24.75 22.16 -5.92
N PHE A 18 -24.39 20.88 -6.07
CA PHE A 18 -23.02 20.53 -6.40
C PHE A 18 -22.77 21.01 -7.82
N ALA A 19 -22.27 22.23 -7.96
CA ALA A 19 -21.70 22.71 -9.20
C ALA A 19 -20.39 21.95 -9.45
N PHE A 20 -20.51 20.74 -10.03
CA PHE A 20 -19.38 20.07 -10.67
C PHE A 20 -19.00 20.88 -11.91
N ASN A 21 -17.83 21.51 -11.87
CA ASN A 21 -17.07 21.79 -13.09
C ASN A 21 -16.61 20.43 -13.65
N ALA A 22 -17.46 19.77 -14.43
CA ALA A 22 -17.11 18.57 -15.16
C ALA A 22 -16.97 18.92 -16.64
N THR A 23 -15.74 19.14 -17.08
CA THR A 23 -15.38 18.82 -18.47
C THR A 23 -15.65 17.33 -18.66
N ALA A 24 -16.59 17.01 -19.55
CA ALA A 24 -16.98 15.66 -19.92
C ALA A 24 -15.81 14.91 -20.59
N GLN A 25 -14.93 14.35 -19.77
CA GLN A 25 -14.19 13.14 -20.04
C GLN A 25 -14.90 12.06 -19.23
N ASP A 26 -15.07 10.84 -19.74
CA ASP A 26 -15.63 9.70 -18.99
C ASP A 26 -14.85 9.51 -17.68
N THR A 27 -15.32 10.16 -16.62
CA THR A 27 -14.60 10.27 -15.35
C THR A 27 -15.12 9.14 -14.50
N VAL A 28 -14.31 8.09 -14.38
CA VAL A 28 -14.58 7.05 -13.38
C VAL A 28 -14.72 7.70 -12.01
N SER A 29 -15.78 7.35 -11.29
CA SER A 29 -16.04 7.96 -9.99
C SER A 29 -15.16 7.33 -8.92
N PHE A 30 -14.98 8.04 -7.81
CA PHE A 30 -14.33 7.47 -6.63
C PHE A 30 -15.06 6.21 -6.11
N GLN A 31 -16.39 6.14 -6.27
CA GLN A 31 -17.15 4.95 -5.90
C GLN A 31 -16.87 3.76 -6.81
N ASP A 32 -16.69 3.98 -8.12
CA ASP A 32 -16.28 2.93 -9.06
C ASP A 32 -14.88 2.39 -8.73
N PHE A 33 -13.98 3.28 -8.30
CA PHE A 33 -12.67 2.92 -7.78
C PHE A 33 -12.78 2.04 -6.52
N LEU A 34 -13.56 2.46 -5.52
CA LEU A 34 -13.77 1.66 -4.31
C LEU A 34 -14.43 0.31 -4.62
N GLY A 35 -15.24 0.23 -5.67
CA GLY A 35 -15.85 -1.01 -6.15
C GLY A 35 -14.85 -2.06 -6.65
N GLN A 36 -13.60 -1.66 -6.92
CA GLN A 36 -12.54 -2.59 -7.35
C GLN A 36 -11.91 -3.37 -6.18
N PHE A 37 -12.18 -2.96 -4.94
CA PHE A 37 -11.56 -3.52 -3.74
C PHE A 37 -12.56 -4.36 -2.94
N PRO A 38 -12.18 -5.58 -2.50
CA PRO A 38 -13.04 -6.35 -1.62
C PRO A 38 -13.13 -5.69 -0.24
N THR A 39 -14.32 -5.63 0.34
CA THR A 39 -14.51 -5.13 1.70
C THR A 39 -13.99 -6.13 2.72
N VAL A 40 -13.15 -5.69 3.64
CA VAL A 40 -12.63 -6.52 4.75
C VAL A 40 -12.81 -5.76 6.06
N THR A 41 -12.97 -6.49 7.16
CA THR A 41 -13.09 -5.92 8.50
C THR A 41 -11.72 -5.65 9.12
N LEU A 42 -11.63 -4.60 9.93
CA LEU A 42 -10.50 -4.38 10.84
C LEU A 42 -10.74 -5.17 12.14
N PRO A 43 -9.69 -5.63 12.84
CA PRO A 43 -8.28 -5.47 12.47
C PRO A 43 -7.87 -6.40 11.31
N TYR A 44 -6.91 -5.97 10.50
CA TYR A 44 -6.40 -6.72 9.35
C TYR A 44 -4.93 -7.08 9.56
N THR A 45 -4.59 -8.37 9.49
CA THR A 45 -3.22 -8.85 9.74
C THR A 45 -2.62 -9.50 8.50
N PHE A 46 -1.39 -9.10 8.16
CA PHE A 46 -0.58 -9.82 7.19
C PHE A 46 0.04 -11.08 7.79
N ASN A 47 -0.10 -12.18 7.05
CA ASN A 47 0.44 -13.47 7.45
C ASN A 47 1.91 -13.61 7.00
N ALA A 48 2.83 -13.70 7.96
CA ALA A 48 4.26 -13.84 7.67
C ALA A 48 4.58 -15.13 6.88
N GLN A 49 3.85 -16.21 7.12
CA GLN A 49 4.01 -17.48 6.42
C GLN A 49 3.57 -17.38 4.96
N GLU A 50 2.53 -16.60 4.66
CA GLU A 50 2.12 -16.33 3.28
C GLU A 50 3.18 -15.52 2.53
N LEU A 51 3.75 -14.48 3.16
CA LEU A 51 4.84 -13.70 2.58
C LEU A 51 6.13 -14.52 2.42
N GLN A 52 6.42 -15.42 3.36
CA GLN A 52 7.54 -16.37 3.23
C GLN A 52 7.32 -17.32 2.05
N GLY A 53 6.11 -17.86 1.89
CA GLY A 53 5.75 -18.73 0.77
C GLY A 53 5.95 -18.07 -0.60
N GLN A 54 5.80 -16.74 -0.68
CA GLN A 54 6.09 -15.96 -1.90
C GLN A 54 7.58 -16.00 -2.27
N LEU A 55 8.49 -16.00 -1.28
CA LEU A 55 9.94 -16.09 -1.51
C LEU A 55 10.34 -17.45 -2.05
N GLU A 56 9.78 -18.52 -1.49
CA GLU A 56 10.18 -19.91 -1.77
C GLU A 56 9.54 -20.44 -3.06
N ASN A 57 8.22 -20.25 -3.22
CA ASN A 57 7.48 -20.92 -4.30
C ASN A 57 7.37 -20.06 -5.57
N ARG A 58 7.63 -18.75 -5.48
CA ARG A 58 7.49 -17.76 -6.57
C ARG A 58 6.19 -17.87 -7.38
N THR A 59 5.17 -18.50 -6.84
CA THR A 59 3.89 -18.73 -7.49
C THR A 59 2.95 -17.64 -7.00
N ALA A 60 3.11 -16.42 -7.52
CA ALA A 60 2.06 -15.44 -7.34
C ALA A 60 0.85 -15.90 -8.19
N ALA A 61 -0.29 -16.11 -7.52
CA ALA A 61 -1.56 -16.25 -8.23
C ALA A 61 -1.73 -15.05 -9.19
N LYS A 62 -2.26 -15.31 -10.39
CA LYS A 62 -2.55 -14.23 -11.35
C LYS A 62 -3.63 -13.34 -10.74
N ALA A 63 -3.23 -12.24 -10.13
CA ALA A 63 -4.15 -11.32 -9.49
C ALA A 63 -4.89 -10.48 -10.53
N THR A 64 -6.12 -10.11 -10.18
CA THR A 64 -6.87 -9.09 -10.90
C THR A 64 -6.16 -7.76 -10.74
N ARG A 65 -5.87 -7.11 -11.87
CA ARG A 65 -5.22 -5.79 -11.90
C ARG A 65 -6.26 -4.70 -11.80
N LEU A 66 -5.92 -3.63 -11.13
CA LEU A 66 -6.70 -2.40 -11.17
C LEU A 66 -6.68 -1.83 -12.60
N GLY A 67 -7.83 -1.40 -13.11
CA GLY A 67 -7.94 -0.67 -14.38
C GLY A 67 -7.09 0.61 -14.37
N TRP A 68 -6.48 0.95 -15.50
CA TRP A 68 -5.60 2.12 -15.63
C TRP A 68 -6.35 3.42 -15.37
N GLU A 69 -7.65 3.45 -15.67
CA GLU A 69 -8.56 4.58 -15.45
C GLU A 69 -8.68 4.98 -13.96
N PHE A 70 -8.40 4.04 -13.05
CA PHE A 70 -8.44 4.27 -11.61
C PHE A 70 -7.11 4.73 -11.01
N TYR A 71 -6.03 4.77 -11.79
CA TYR A 71 -4.70 5.12 -11.26
C TYR A 71 -4.64 6.55 -10.72
N GLN A 72 -5.51 7.44 -11.19
CA GLN A 72 -5.65 8.81 -10.70
C GLN A 72 -5.95 8.91 -9.20
N PHE A 73 -6.50 7.85 -8.59
CA PHE A 73 -6.79 7.80 -7.15
C PHE A 73 -5.60 7.30 -6.32
N LEU A 74 -4.50 6.89 -6.95
CA LEU A 74 -3.31 6.36 -6.27
C LEU A 74 -2.07 7.22 -6.59
N PRO A 75 -1.89 8.37 -5.92
CA PRO A 75 -0.79 9.31 -6.19
C PRO A 75 0.61 8.70 -6.11
N GLU A 76 0.79 7.63 -5.33
CA GLU A 76 2.07 6.91 -5.26
C GLU A 76 2.50 6.33 -6.61
N LEU A 77 1.57 6.02 -7.52
CA LEU A 77 1.94 5.46 -8.83
C LEU A 77 2.68 6.45 -9.72
N GLU A 78 2.30 7.73 -9.64
CA GLU A 78 2.96 8.82 -10.37
C GLU A 78 4.39 9.00 -9.85
N ARG A 79 4.57 9.14 -8.54
CA ARG A 79 5.90 9.19 -7.91
C ARG A 79 6.73 7.97 -8.26
N SER A 80 6.14 6.79 -8.17
CA SER A 80 6.77 5.53 -8.54
C SER A 80 7.32 5.55 -9.97
N ALA A 81 6.66 6.25 -10.91
CA ALA A 81 7.08 6.39 -12.29
C ALA A 81 8.23 7.39 -12.48
N GLU A 82 8.41 8.37 -11.57
CA GLU A 82 9.54 9.31 -11.58
C GLU A 82 10.88 8.59 -11.38
N PHE A 83 10.90 7.56 -10.54
CA PHE A 83 12.11 6.80 -10.22
C PHE A 83 12.36 5.60 -11.15
N SER A 84 11.35 5.17 -11.91
CA SER A 84 11.47 4.01 -12.79
C SER A 84 10.43 4.01 -13.91
N SER A 85 10.87 3.78 -15.13
CA SER A 85 9.99 3.62 -16.29
C SER A 85 9.34 2.22 -16.40
N MET A 86 9.53 1.35 -15.40
CA MET A 86 8.88 0.04 -15.40
C MET A 86 7.38 0.18 -15.14
N PRO A 87 6.51 -0.46 -15.96
CA PRO A 87 5.07 -0.45 -15.71
C PRO A 87 4.72 -1.01 -14.32
N VAL A 88 3.82 -0.32 -13.63
CA VAL A 88 3.20 -0.77 -12.39
C VAL A 88 1.79 -1.30 -12.67
N TYR A 89 1.47 -2.41 -12.02
CA TYR A 89 0.15 -3.04 -12.11
C TYR A 89 -0.39 -3.23 -10.69
N PRO A 90 -1.04 -2.21 -10.10
CA PRO A 90 -1.64 -2.33 -8.79
C PRO A 90 -2.66 -3.45 -8.77
N GLU A 91 -2.62 -4.25 -7.71
CA GLU A 91 -3.57 -5.33 -7.47
C GLU A 91 -4.43 -4.93 -6.26
N PRO A 92 -5.76 -4.77 -6.41
CA PRO A 92 -6.64 -4.49 -5.29
C PRO A 92 -6.63 -5.63 -4.27
N VAL A 93 -6.38 -5.32 -2.99
CA VAL A 93 -6.29 -6.32 -1.92
C VAL A 93 -7.45 -6.21 -0.94
N ALA A 94 -7.74 -5.00 -0.45
CA ALA A 94 -8.83 -4.76 0.48
C ALA A 94 -9.25 -3.29 0.50
N LYS A 95 -10.48 -3.01 0.93
CA LYS A 95 -10.88 -1.70 1.43
C LYS A 95 -11.37 -1.80 2.87
N PHE A 96 -11.13 -0.73 3.61
CA PHE A 96 -11.54 -0.54 5.00
C PHE A 96 -12.30 0.77 5.11
N GLU A 97 -13.30 0.80 5.98
CA GLU A 97 -14.06 2.00 6.29
C GLU A 97 -14.11 2.17 7.80
N THR A 98 -13.72 3.35 8.28
CA THR A 98 -13.88 3.77 9.67
C THR A 98 -14.98 4.83 9.76
N GLU A 99 -15.16 5.48 10.92
CA GLU A 99 -16.09 6.62 11.05
C GLU A 99 -15.69 7.77 10.11
N ASP A 100 -14.41 8.13 10.09
CA ASP A 100 -13.91 9.34 9.41
C ASP A 100 -13.23 9.07 8.06
N ASN A 101 -12.78 7.84 7.82
CA ASN A 101 -11.87 7.53 6.71
C ASN A 101 -12.32 6.34 5.87
N ILE A 102 -11.73 6.27 4.68
CA ILE A 102 -11.76 5.12 3.77
C ILE A 102 -10.30 4.81 3.43
N ALA A 103 -9.90 3.55 3.56
CA ALA A 103 -8.55 3.12 3.20
C ALA A 103 -8.60 1.98 2.19
N VAL A 104 -7.69 2.00 1.21
CA VAL A 104 -7.55 0.95 0.20
C VAL A 104 -6.15 0.37 0.27
N LEU A 105 -6.09 -0.95 0.37
CA LEU A 105 -4.88 -1.74 0.40
C LEU A 105 -4.66 -2.36 -0.98
N TYR A 106 -3.46 -2.21 -1.51
CA TYR A 106 -3.09 -2.73 -2.81
C TYR A 106 -1.64 -3.19 -2.84
N ASN A 107 -1.35 -4.14 -3.71
CA ASN A 107 0.02 -4.55 -4.00
C ASN A 107 0.55 -3.76 -5.20
N ILE A 108 1.71 -3.12 -5.05
CA ILE A 108 2.45 -2.49 -6.15
C ILE A 108 3.50 -3.48 -6.65
N ALA A 109 3.10 -4.40 -7.53
CA ALA A 109 4.04 -5.27 -8.20
C ALA A 109 4.84 -4.48 -9.25
N ARG A 110 6.17 -4.42 -9.11
CA ARG A 110 7.08 -3.96 -10.17
C ARG A 110 7.75 -5.14 -10.84
N GLY A 111 7.78 -5.11 -12.17
CA GLY A 111 8.64 -6.00 -12.97
C GLY A 111 8.26 -7.48 -12.93
N PHE A 112 8.92 -8.23 -13.80
CA PHE A 112 8.62 -9.63 -14.10
C PHE A 112 9.13 -10.64 -13.05
N SER A 113 9.61 -10.19 -11.89
CA SER A 113 9.93 -11.07 -10.76
C SER A 113 8.63 -11.49 -10.05
N ARG A 114 7.90 -12.41 -10.70
CA ARG A 114 6.55 -12.94 -10.43
C ARG A 114 6.29 -13.55 -9.02
N GLY A 115 7.10 -13.24 -8.02
CA GLY A 115 7.03 -13.89 -6.70
C GLY A 115 6.60 -12.98 -5.58
N THR A 116 7.23 -11.81 -5.46
CA THR A 116 7.18 -11.01 -4.22
C THR A 116 6.26 -9.82 -4.33
N LYS A 117 5.39 -9.64 -3.34
CA LYS A 117 4.44 -8.53 -3.24
C LYS A 117 4.94 -7.46 -2.29
N THR A 118 4.60 -6.21 -2.58
CA THR A 118 4.81 -5.03 -1.74
C THR A 118 3.49 -4.32 -1.59
N TYR A 119 3.01 -4.17 -0.36
CA TYR A 119 1.69 -3.68 -0.05
C TYR A 119 1.74 -2.24 0.44
N SER A 120 0.91 -1.42 -0.20
CA SER A 120 0.69 -0.03 0.13
C SER A 120 -0.77 0.19 0.53
N ILE A 121 -1.00 1.07 1.49
CA ILE A 121 -2.33 1.52 1.89
C ILE A 121 -2.47 3.00 1.61
N SER A 122 -3.47 3.39 0.83
CA SER A 122 -3.84 4.79 0.63
C SER A 122 -5.10 5.10 1.45
N VAL A 123 -5.09 6.24 2.13
CA VAL A 123 -6.17 6.69 3.02
C VAL A 123 -6.79 7.97 2.46
N PHE A 124 -8.12 8.04 2.54
CA PHE A 124 -8.96 9.11 2.07
C PHE A 124 -9.96 9.50 3.15
N ASP A 125 -10.39 10.76 3.15
CA ASP A 125 -11.54 11.16 3.95
C ASP A 125 -12.86 10.61 3.35
N LYS A 126 -13.99 10.73 4.07
CA LYS A 126 -15.31 10.32 3.55
C LYS A 126 -15.78 11.05 2.30
N LYS A 127 -15.15 12.17 1.91
CA LYS A 127 -15.44 12.92 0.69
C LYS A 127 -14.59 12.43 -0.50
N GLY A 128 -13.66 11.51 -0.27
CA GLY A 128 -12.74 10.98 -1.28
C GLY A 128 -11.48 11.83 -1.48
N ASN A 129 -11.21 12.79 -0.58
CA ASN A 129 -9.96 13.54 -0.63
C ASN A 129 -8.82 12.65 -0.10
N TYR A 130 -7.73 12.60 -0.86
CA TYR A 130 -6.52 11.88 -0.47
C TYR A 130 -5.89 12.49 0.79
N ILE A 131 -5.52 11.63 1.74
CA ILE A 131 -4.81 12.00 2.98
C ILE A 131 -3.35 11.57 2.87
N GLY A 132 -3.12 10.27 2.66
CA GLY A 132 -1.77 9.73 2.65
C GLY A 132 -1.65 8.30 2.12
N THR A 133 -0.42 7.87 1.88
CA THR A 133 -0.08 6.50 1.44
C THR A 133 1.08 5.98 2.25
N HIS A 134 0.99 4.74 2.72
CA HIS A 134 2.04 4.11 3.53
C HIS A 134 2.38 2.73 2.99
N PHE A 135 3.66 2.36 3.04
CA PHE A 135 4.12 1.00 2.78
C PHE A 135 4.09 0.20 4.08
N ILE A 136 3.31 -0.87 4.12
CA ILE A 136 3.01 -1.54 5.40
C ILE A 136 3.39 -3.03 5.44
N ALA A 137 3.55 -3.68 4.28
CA ALA A 137 3.95 -5.08 4.24
C ALA A 137 4.62 -5.43 2.93
N GLY A 138 5.34 -6.55 2.90
CA GLY A 138 5.99 -7.03 1.69
C GLY A 138 7.13 -7.98 1.96
N ALA A 139 7.69 -8.53 0.89
CA ALA A 139 8.79 -9.48 0.99
C ALA A 139 9.89 -9.17 -0.01
N THR A 140 11.12 -9.28 0.45
CA THR A 140 12.34 -9.31 -0.37
C THR A 140 13.16 -10.52 0.03
N PRO A 141 14.20 -10.89 -0.73
CA PRO A 141 15.09 -11.95 -0.29
C PRO A 141 15.81 -11.68 1.04
N ASN A 142 15.91 -10.41 1.48
CA ASN A 142 16.63 -10.08 2.71
C ASN A 142 15.70 -9.85 3.90
N ALA A 143 14.46 -9.42 3.65
CA ALA A 143 13.53 -9.01 4.70
C ALA A 143 12.07 -9.33 4.35
N ILE A 144 11.27 -9.62 5.38
CA ILE A 144 9.81 -9.69 5.33
C ILE A 144 9.28 -8.65 6.30
N THR A 145 8.33 -7.83 5.84
CA THR A 145 7.60 -6.88 6.69
C THR A 145 6.14 -7.27 6.71
N VAL A 146 5.56 -7.31 7.90
CA VAL A 146 4.14 -7.57 8.12
C VAL A 146 3.55 -6.45 8.96
N ALA A 147 2.26 -6.18 8.75
CA ALA A 147 1.50 -5.24 9.54
C ALA A 147 0.26 -5.88 10.14
N THR A 148 -0.14 -5.38 11.31
CA THR A 148 -1.53 -5.47 11.80
C THR A 148 -2.12 -4.07 11.78
N ILE A 149 -3.21 -3.87 11.04
CA ILE A 149 -3.94 -2.62 10.94
C ILE A 149 -5.11 -2.68 11.91
N ASP A 150 -5.19 -1.74 12.85
CA ASP A 150 -6.29 -1.66 13.83
C ASP A 150 -7.50 -0.87 13.32
N GLU A 151 -8.55 -0.79 14.12
CA GLU A 151 -9.81 -0.09 13.84
C GLU A 151 -9.65 1.45 13.73
N HIS A 152 -8.53 1.99 14.22
CA HIS A 152 -8.19 3.41 14.17
C HIS A 152 -7.25 3.74 13.01
N LEU A 153 -6.94 2.77 12.14
CA LEU A 153 -5.95 2.89 11.07
C LEU A 153 -4.54 3.18 11.60
N ASN A 154 -4.17 2.63 12.75
CA ASN A 154 -2.76 2.44 13.11
C ASN A 154 -2.26 1.10 12.56
N ALA A 155 -1.05 1.07 12.03
CA ALA A 155 -0.39 -0.15 11.59
C ALA A 155 0.78 -0.50 12.51
N ASP A 156 0.68 -1.62 13.23
CA ASP A 156 1.81 -2.23 13.92
C ASP A 156 2.65 -3.03 12.92
N VAL A 157 3.76 -2.44 12.50
CA VAL A 157 4.66 -2.97 11.48
C VAL A 157 5.84 -3.67 12.14
N LYS A 158 6.14 -4.89 11.69
CA LYS A 158 7.29 -5.68 12.11
C LYS A 158 8.13 -6.06 10.90
N GLU A 159 9.42 -5.79 10.98
CA GLU A 159 10.39 -6.24 9.98
C GLU A 159 11.16 -7.44 10.50
N PHE A 160 11.33 -8.44 9.64
CA PHE A 160 12.10 -9.64 9.91
C PHE A 160 13.20 -9.80 8.87
N LYS A 161 14.43 -10.03 9.31
CA LYS A 161 15.48 -10.59 8.45
C LYS A 161 15.12 -12.02 8.06
N VAL A 162 15.26 -12.32 6.77
CA VAL A 162 15.09 -13.66 6.21
C VAL A 162 16.39 -14.45 6.36
N ASN A 163 16.33 -15.59 7.04
CA ASN A 163 17.45 -16.51 7.14
C ASN A 163 17.29 -17.63 6.09
N TRP A 164 18.24 -17.73 5.17
CA TRP A 164 18.26 -18.77 4.14
C TRP A 164 19.17 -19.93 4.56
N ALA A 165 18.88 -21.13 4.08
CA ALA A 165 19.74 -22.29 4.27
C ALA A 165 21.10 -22.12 3.58
N ASN A 166 21.11 -21.51 2.39
CA ASN A 166 22.32 -21.15 1.65
C ASN A 166 22.32 -19.65 1.33
N ASP A 167 23.50 -19.08 1.05
CA ASP A 167 23.62 -17.67 0.63
C ASP A 167 22.72 -17.40 -0.60
N TYR A 168 21.71 -16.56 -0.41
CA TYR A 168 20.74 -16.23 -1.46
C TYR A 168 21.39 -15.59 -2.69
N ARG A 169 22.50 -14.85 -2.53
CA ARG A 169 23.20 -14.23 -3.67
C ARG A 169 23.83 -15.27 -4.60
N GLN A 170 24.19 -16.44 -4.05
CA GLN A 170 24.84 -17.52 -4.78
C GLN A 170 23.84 -18.57 -5.27
N SER A 171 22.89 -18.96 -4.42
CA SER A 171 21.95 -20.05 -4.71
C SER A 171 20.60 -19.56 -5.23
N GLY A 172 20.27 -18.27 -5.06
CA GLY A 172 18.93 -17.76 -5.33
C GLY A 172 17.86 -18.47 -4.48
N ALA A 173 16.62 -18.45 -4.97
CA ALA A 173 15.49 -19.14 -4.33
C ALA A 173 15.36 -20.61 -4.76
N LYS A 174 15.84 -20.97 -5.96
CA LYS A 174 15.69 -22.33 -6.48
C LYS A 174 16.55 -23.28 -5.67
N ASP A 175 15.95 -24.35 -5.16
CA ASP A 175 16.63 -25.35 -4.31
C ASP A 175 17.23 -24.76 -3.01
N ASN A 176 16.80 -23.55 -2.63
CA ASN A 176 17.10 -22.90 -1.37
C ASN A 176 15.82 -22.80 -0.55
N LYS A 177 15.94 -22.59 0.77
CA LYS A 177 14.80 -22.52 1.68
C LYS A 177 15.02 -21.49 2.76
N VAL A 178 13.95 -20.89 3.23
CA VAL A 178 13.96 -20.05 4.42
C VAL A 178 13.99 -20.98 5.64
N THR A 179 14.98 -20.79 6.51
CA THR A 179 15.18 -21.58 7.73
C THR A 179 14.58 -20.91 8.95
N GLY A 180 14.30 -19.61 8.88
CA GLY A 180 13.64 -18.86 9.93
C GLY A 180 13.62 -17.36 9.66
N LEU A 181 12.92 -16.64 10.53
CA LEU A 181 12.78 -15.19 10.50
C LEU A 181 13.31 -14.62 11.82
N THR A 182 14.13 -13.57 11.75
CA THR A 182 14.63 -12.85 12.93
C THR A 182 14.05 -11.45 12.93
N LEU A 183 13.28 -11.09 13.96
CA LEU A 183 12.75 -9.73 14.11
C LEU A 183 13.91 -8.72 14.19
N THR A 184 13.91 -7.72 13.32
CA THR A 184 14.93 -6.66 13.25
C THR A 184 14.40 -5.31 13.68
N ASP A 185 13.13 -5.02 13.41
CA ASP A 185 12.52 -3.74 13.75
C ASP A 185 11.02 -3.87 14.04
N MET A 186 10.49 -2.91 14.81
CA MET A 186 9.07 -2.78 15.09
C MET A 186 8.70 -1.31 15.27
N GLN A 187 7.62 -0.89 14.63
CA GLN A 187 7.08 0.46 14.77
C GLN A 187 5.56 0.45 14.61
N THR A 188 4.93 1.50 15.11
CA THR A 188 3.51 1.77 14.87
C THR A 188 3.42 2.99 13.96
N LEU A 189 2.69 2.87 12.86
CA LEU A 189 2.45 3.96 11.90
C LEU A 189 1.02 4.47 12.05
N ASP A 190 0.87 5.79 12.17
CA ASP A 190 -0.42 6.44 11.99
C ASP A 190 -0.69 6.59 10.49
N LEU A 191 -1.64 5.81 9.97
CA LEU A 191 -1.94 5.81 8.54
C LEU A 191 -2.74 7.03 8.08
N VAL A 192 -3.34 7.80 9.00
CA VAL A 192 -4.04 9.05 8.68
C VAL A 192 -3.12 10.27 8.70
N THR A 193 -1.84 10.09 9.06
CA THR A 193 -0.84 11.15 8.92
C THR A 193 -0.70 11.53 7.44
N PRO A 194 -0.84 12.82 7.09
CA PRO A 194 -0.73 13.26 5.71
C PRO A 194 0.64 12.98 5.10
N GLY A 195 0.61 12.73 3.79
CA GLY A 195 1.82 12.55 3.01
C GLY A 195 2.02 11.11 2.60
N ASN A 196 3.24 10.81 2.20
CA ASN A 196 3.58 9.49 1.71
C ASN A 196 5.06 9.35 2.04
N PRO A 197 5.38 8.91 3.27
CA PRO A 197 6.76 8.75 3.67
C PRO A 197 7.41 7.81 2.67
N ASP A 198 8.53 8.24 2.09
CA ASP A 198 9.34 7.39 1.23
C ASP A 198 9.52 6.05 1.93
N GLN A 199 9.27 4.97 1.18
CA GLN A 199 9.43 3.57 1.60
C GLN A 199 10.33 3.46 2.82
N ILE A 200 9.81 3.11 4.01
CA ILE A 200 10.55 2.85 5.26
C ILE A 200 11.94 2.29 4.93
N GLU A 201 12.97 3.12 4.75
CA GLU A 201 14.24 2.80 4.04
C GLU A 201 14.47 1.31 3.65
N TRP A 202 13.67 0.73 2.72
CA TRP A 202 13.61 -0.74 2.54
C TRP A 202 14.88 -1.31 1.88
N VAL A 203 15.82 -0.43 1.50
CA VAL A 203 17.00 -0.78 0.70
C VAL A 203 18.32 -0.20 1.22
N SER A 204 18.32 0.61 2.30
CA SER A 204 19.46 1.51 2.54
C SER A 204 19.83 1.80 3.99
N ARG A 205 19.64 0.86 4.94
CA ARG A 205 20.70 0.74 5.96
C ARG A 205 21.80 -0.10 5.36
N THR A 206 22.64 0.57 4.57
CA THR A 206 24.00 0.10 4.31
C THR A 206 24.54 -0.46 5.62
N LEU A 207 24.88 -1.75 5.64
CA LEU A 207 25.87 -2.25 6.59
C LEU A 207 26.99 -1.20 6.58
N PRO A 208 27.41 -0.63 7.73
CA PRO A 208 28.56 0.25 7.75
C PRO A 208 29.64 -0.46 6.98
N GLN A 209 30.06 0.19 5.91
CA GLN A 209 31.05 -0.26 4.94
C GLN A 209 32.23 -0.80 5.75
N GLN A 210 32.28 -2.12 5.91
CA GLN A 210 33.41 -2.76 6.56
C GLN A 210 34.55 -2.54 5.57
N ASP A 211 35.48 -1.67 5.97
CA ASP A 211 36.60 -1.15 5.20
C ASP A 211 37.19 -2.17 4.22
N ALA A 212 36.71 -2.16 2.98
CA ALA A 212 37.40 -2.76 1.84
C ALA A 212 38.61 -1.90 1.39
N SER A 213 38.99 -0.91 2.19
CA SER A 213 40.19 -0.09 2.03
C SER A 213 41.42 -0.72 2.70
N ALA A 214 41.24 -1.70 3.61
CA ALA A 214 42.34 -2.26 4.39
C ALA A 214 43.08 -3.44 3.72
N ASP A 215 42.51 -4.09 2.70
CA ASP A 215 43.09 -5.32 2.12
C ASP A 215 43.75 -5.15 0.73
N LEU A 216 43.65 -3.96 0.11
CA LEU A 216 44.37 -3.63 -1.13
C LEU A 216 45.82 -3.17 -0.90
N ALA A 217 46.25 -3.01 0.35
CA ALA A 217 47.60 -2.55 0.70
C ALA A 217 48.63 -3.69 0.93
N LYS A 218 48.24 -4.97 0.78
CA LYS A 218 49.14 -6.12 1.00
C LYS A 218 49.50 -6.92 -0.24
N MET A 219 49.14 -6.44 -1.43
CA MET A 219 49.62 -7.01 -2.69
C MET A 219 50.51 -6.01 -3.42
N LYS A 220 51.77 -5.91 -2.97
CA LYS A 220 52.93 -5.47 -3.75
C LYS A 220 54.14 -6.28 -3.36
#